data_AF-A0A0T6B7M9-F1
#
_entry.id   AF-A0A0T6B7M9-F1
#
_cell.length_a   1.000
_cell.length_b   1.000
_cell.length_c   1.000
_cell.angle_alpha   90.00
_cell.angle_beta   90.00
_cell.angle_gamma   90.00
#
_symmetry.space_group_name_H-M   'P 1'
#
loop_
_entity.id
_entity.type
_entity.pdbx_description
1 polymer ?
#
loop_
_entity_poly.entity_id
_entity_poly.type
_entity_poly.pdbx_seq_one_letter_code
_entity_poly.pdbx_strand_id
1 'polypeptide(L)'
;MDSIEESAQCNEPNIILASVECVGALLGSLEALCRGEGLTLEDAETANVRYPLLEQTDYTGPLTYQSLARLPKPYRDVVANLKYQSDSDSSGIDGGGQVDEGASDTDCSGATEGPEEYGSQSEDSIMDDESFLTNQQLQKLHNLPKSLNLGRAGIEEYNTDMERHNARHFVKTLQNILLPNLLSLRSSIQIDDVLQEFASKCCQHNSAQNYEITTIMNADGIYLATYSALLLNLRLIQCGHYDETVKDSTIPLTETQFVDEVHGSGVLVYVSATWLCELYQNVLAKSLLEIAGYNPKTHPQPALINLLTDVGGFGSSQLLTDWQKLQKVHGIPDNSPEIEAGIKLSRRVLTCCWASVISVLGGALGEKPYQGTGTSAISRLVARRSRQRYKQRLRDDVITASLEGLHKAASLSNTLKLQARSSSILSLLSASSCKNQGAKLPASHA
;
A
#
# COMPACT_ATOMS: atom_id res chain seq x y z
N MET A 1 29.87 -2.06 -8.01
CA MET A 1 28.75 -1.21 -7.57
C MET A 1 29.19 -0.33 -6.41
N ASP A 2 29.78 -0.90 -5.37
CA ASP A 2 30.30 -0.16 -4.21
C ASP A 2 31.25 0.99 -4.60
N SER A 3 32.18 0.76 -5.54
CA SER A 3 33.06 1.84 -6.03
C SER A 3 32.33 2.95 -6.79
N ILE A 4 31.21 2.63 -7.46
CA ILE A 4 30.37 3.63 -8.15
C ILE A 4 29.59 4.43 -7.11
N GLU A 5 29.08 3.77 -6.08
CA GLU A 5 28.41 4.42 -4.94
C GLU A 5 29.34 5.37 -4.20
N GLU A 6 30.57 4.94 -3.90
CA GLU A 6 31.61 5.80 -3.31
C GLU A 6 31.94 6.99 -4.22
N SER A 7 32.06 6.75 -5.54
CA SER A 7 32.31 7.80 -6.52
C SER A 7 31.18 8.84 -6.60
N ALA A 8 29.93 8.42 -6.40
CA ALA A 8 28.77 9.30 -6.40
C ALA A 8 28.70 10.20 -5.15
N GLN A 9 29.43 9.87 -4.08
CA GLN A 9 29.53 10.69 -2.87
C GLN A 9 30.63 11.77 -2.97
N CYS A 10 31.42 11.78 -4.05
CA CYS A 10 32.44 12.79 -4.29
C CYS A 10 31.82 14.17 -4.58
N ASN A 11 32.42 15.25 -4.07
CA ASN A 11 31.97 16.63 -4.29
C ASN A 11 32.15 17.16 -5.74
N GLU A 12 32.66 16.35 -6.66
CA GLU A 12 32.92 16.74 -8.05
C GLU A 12 31.73 16.36 -8.95
N PRO A 13 31.00 17.35 -9.51
CA PRO A 13 29.74 17.09 -10.21
C PRO A 13 29.90 16.22 -11.47
N ASN A 14 31.07 16.26 -12.11
CA ASN A 14 31.37 15.40 -13.26
C ASN A 14 31.47 13.92 -12.87
N ILE A 15 32.00 13.62 -11.68
CA ILE A 15 32.11 12.25 -11.18
C ILE A 15 30.74 11.73 -10.77
N ILE A 16 29.93 12.57 -10.13
CA ILE A 16 28.53 12.24 -9.81
C ILE A 16 27.74 11.94 -11.09
N LEU A 17 27.85 12.81 -12.11
CA LEU A 17 27.17 12.61 -13.39
C LEU A 17 27.57 11.29 -14.05
N ALA A 18 28.87 11.01 -14.16
CA ALA A 18 29.36 9.75 -14.73
C ALA A 18 28.86 8.53 -13.93
N SER A 19 28.80 8.63 -12.60
CA SER A 19 28.30 7.54 -11.74
C SER A 19 26.82 7.26 -11.98
N VAL A 20 26.00 8.32 -12.09
CA VAL A 20 24.58 8.24 -12.41
C VAL A 20 24.35 7.66 -13.82
N GLU A 21 25.11 8.12 -14.82
CA GLU A 21 25.04 7.60 -16.18
C GLU A 21 25.44 6.12 -16.26
N CYS A 22 26.47 5.69 -15.52
CA CYS A 22 26.84 4.28 -15.42
C CYS A 22 25.71 3.43 -14.84
N VAL A 23 25.04 3.90 -13.78
CA VAL A 23 23.86 3.21 -13.21
C VAL A 23 22.72 3.18 -14.22
N GLY A 24 22.46 4.29 -14.92
CA GLY A 24 21.45 4.35 -15.97
C GLY A 24 21.71 3.39 -17.14
N ALA A 25 22.98 3.22 -17.53
CA ALA A 25 23.39 2.26 -18.55
C ALA A 25 23.21 0.81 -18.08
N LEU A 26 23.58 0.49 -16.84
CA LEU A 26 23.33 -0.83 -16.24
C LEU A 26 21.84 -1.18 -16.28
N LEU A 27 20.97 -0.25 -15.86
CA LEU A 27 19.51 -0.45 -15.89
C LEU A 27 19.03 -0.67 -17.33
N GLY A 28 19.52 0.11 -18.30
CA GLY A 28 19.20 -0.10 -19.72
C GLY A 28 19.62 -1.48 -20.24
N SER A 29 20.78 -2.00 -19.83
CA SER A 29 21.21 -3.35 -20.17
C SER A 29 20.32 -4.44 -19.55
N LEU A 30 19.87 -4.24 -18.30
CA LEU A 30 18.93 -5.16 -17.66
C LEU A 30 17.55 -5.14 -18.34
N GLU A 31 17.09 -3.99 -18.85
CA GLU A 31 15.85 -3.89 -19.63
C GLU A 31 15.96 -4.66 -20.94
N ALA A 32 17.07 -4.50 -21.67
CA ALA A 32 17.33 -5.26 -22.89
C ALA A 32 17.36 -6.78 -22.61
N LEU A 33 18.01 -7.18 -21.51
CA LEU A 33 18.05 -8.58 -21.09
C LEU A 33 16.65 -9.12 -20.78
N CYS A 34 15.77 -8.33 -20.15
CA CYS A 34 14.37 -8.72 -19.91
C CYS A 34 13.55 -8.89 -21.20
N ARG A 35 13.99 -8.32 -22.33
CA ARG A 35 13.39 -8.55 -23.65
C ARG A 35 13.96 -9.78 -24.37
N GLY A 36 14.82 -10.55 -23.70
CA GLY A 36 15.51 -11.71 -24.27
C GLY A 36 16.70 -11.34 -25.16
N GLU A 37 17.12 -10.07 -25.19
CA GLU A 37 18.27 -9.64 -25.98
C GLU A 37 19.58 -10.13 -25.35
N GLY A 38 20.47 -10.69 -26.17
CA GLY A 38 21.82 -11.09 -25.74
C GLY A 38 21.91 -12.44 -25.02
N LEU A 39 20.82 -13.22 -24.96
CA LEU A 39 20.82 -14.60 -24.47
C LEU A 39 20.74 -15.59 -25.64
N THR A 40 21.53 -16.65 -25.57
CA THR A 40 21.33 -17.82 -26.43
C THR A 40 20.27 -18.74 -25.83
N LEU A 41 19.64 -19.56 -26.65
CA LEU A 41 18.63 -20.53 -26.18
C LEU A 41 19.20 -21.48 -25.10
N GLU A 42 20.45 -21.92 -25.26
CA GLU A 42 21.13 -22.82 -24.32
C GLU A 42 21.37 -22.15 -22.95
N ASP A 43 21.81 -20.88 -22.96
CA ASP A 43 21.99 -20.10 -21.73
C ASP A 43 20.67 -19.84 -21.03
N ALA A 44 19.62 -19.57 -21.81
CA ALA A 44 18.28 -19.32 -21.31
C ALA A 44 17.68 -20.56 -20.63
N GLU A 45 17.78 -21.73 -21.27
CA GLU A 45 17.36 -23.00 -20.68
C GLU A 45 18.12 -23.31 -19.39
N THR A 46 19.44 -23.10 -19.39
CA THR A 46 20.28 -23.30 -18.20
C THR A 46 19.85 -22.41 -17.04
N ALA A 47 19.59 -21.12 -17.30
CA ALA A 47 19.11 -20.18 -16.28
C ALA A 47 17.71 -20.55 -15.76
N ASN A 48 16.81 -20.96 -16.66
CA ASN A 48 15.45 -21.35 -16.32
C ASN A 48 15.38 -22.64 -15.49
N VAL A 49 16.21 -23.64 -15.81
CA VAL A 49 16.35 -24.87 -15.03
C VAL A 49 16.94 -24.59 -13.65
N ARG A 50 17.90 -23.65 -13.56
CA ARG A 50 18.54 -23.29 -12.30
C ARG A 50 17.60 -22.56 -11.33
N TYR A 51 16.67 -21.77 -11.85
CA TYR A 51 15.67 -21.05 -11.07
C TYR A 51 14.25 -21.38 -11.54
N PRO A 52 13.65 -22.48 -11.04
CA PRO A 52 12.27 -22.84 -11.34
C PRO A 52 11.24 -21.78 -10.96
N LEU A 53 11.45 -21.11 -9.82
CA LEU A 53 10.58 -20.04 -9.33
C LEU A 53 11.32 -18.71 -9.38
N LEU A 54 10.59 -17.64 -9.70
CA LEU A 54 11.17 -16.29 -9.81
C LEU A 54 11.77 -15.81 -8.48
N GLU A 55 11.14 -16.13 -7.35
CA GLU A 55 11.61 -15.72 -6.00
C GLU A 55 12.97 -16.32 -5.63
N GLN A 56 13.33 -17.48 -6.19
CA GLN A 56 14.63 -18.13 -5.93
C GLN A 56 15.81 -17.36 -6.52
N THR A 57 15.55 -16.43 -7.42
CA THR A 57 16.57 -15.57 -8.02
C THR A 57 17.00 -14.45 -7.08
N ASP A 58 16.19 -14.11 -6.08
CA ASP A 58 16.46 -13.00 -5.18
C ASP A 58 17.81 -13.18 -4.48
N TYR A 59 18.64 -12.15 -4.57
CA TYR A 59 19.95 -12.19 -3.94
C TYR A 59 19.83 -12.07 -2.43
N THR A 60 20.25 -13.11 -1.71
CA THR A 60 20.23 -13.22 -0.24
C THR A 60 21.63 -13.08 0.38
N GLY A 61 22.59 -12.56 -0.37
CA GLY A 61 23.99 -12.45 0.03
C GLY A 61 24.89 -13.55 -0.54
N PRO A 62 26.21 -13.44 -0.32
CA PRO A 62 27.17 -14.46 -0.76
C PRO A 62 26.88 -15.82 -0.13
N LEU A 63 27.00 -16.91 -0.90
CA LEU A 63 26.79 -18.30 -0.44
C LEU A 63 27.59 -18.66 0.84
N THR A 64 28.70 -17.98 1.07
CA THR A 64 29.53 -18.09 2.28
C THR A 64 28.78 -17.72 3.55
N TYR A 65 27.89 -16.72 3.51
CA TYR A 65 27.11 -16.26 4.66
C TYR A 65 25.82 -17.05 4.87
N GLN A 66 25.25 -17.61 3.80
CA GLN A 66 23.99 -18.35 3.87
C GLN A 66 24.14 -19.70 4.60
N SER A 67 25.30 -20.36 4.45
CA SER A 67 25.55 -21.64 5.15
C SER A 67 26.11 -21.45 6.56
N LEU A 68 26.66 -20.27 6.92
CA LEU A 68 27.54 -20.00 8.08
C LEU A 68 28.67 -21.04 8.32
N ALA A 69 28.72 -22.13 7.55
CA ALA A 69 29.53 -23.33 7.71
C ALA A 69 30.91 -23.18 7.10
N ARG A 70 31.05 -22.27 6.14
CA ARG A 70 32.33 -21.99 5.46
C ARG A 70 33.05 -20.77 6.03
N LEU A 71 32.46 -20.05 6.98
CA LEU A 71 33.12 -18.96 7.70
C LEU A 71 33.96 -19.52 8.85
N PRO A 72 35.24 -19.12 8.97
CA PRO A 72 36.02 -19.39 10.17
C PRO A 72 35.29 -18.85 11.41
N LYS A 73 35.39 -19.55 12.55
CA LYS A 73 34.66 -19.24 13.79
C LYS A 73 34.61 -17.74 14.16
N PRO A 74 35.72 -16.97 14.08
CA PRO A 74 35.71 -15.55 14.46
C PRO A 74 34.75 -14.70 13.60
N TYR A 75 34.59 -15.05 12.32
CA TYR A 75 33.72 -14.31 11.40
C TYR A 75 32.27 -14.78 11.47
N ARG A 76 32.03 -16.03 11.86
CA ARG A 76 30.68 -16.56 12.06
C ARG A 76 29.94 -15.79 13.15
N ASP A 77 30.61 -15.52 14.27
CA ASP A 77 30.00 -14.87 15.44
C ASP A 77 29.70 -13.39 15.16
N VAL A 78 30.57 -12.71 14.39
CA VAL A 78 30.36 -11.32 13.96
C VAL A 78 29.17 -11.20 13.00
N VAL A 79 29.04 -12.13 12.05
CA VAL A 79 27.91 -12.14 11.10
C VAL A 79 26.59 -12.46 11.81
N ALA A 80 26.59 -13.37 12.79
CA ALA A 80 25.41 -13.67 13.60
C ALA A 80 24.94 -12.45 14.39
N ASN A 81 25.87 -11.69 14.99
CA ASN A 81 25.55 -10.45 15.70
C ASN A 81 25.03 -9.33 14.78
N LEU A 82 25.58 -9.20 13.57
CA LEU A 82 25.11 -8.22 12.58
C LEU A 82 23.69 -8.53 12.09
N LYS A 83 23.37 -9.82 11.89
CA LYS A 83 22.00 -10.24 11.53
C LYS A 83 21.00 -9.89 12.64
N TYR A 84 21.38 -10.13 13.89
CA TYR A 84 20.56 -9.79 15.06
C TYR A 84 20.28 -8.29 15.18
N GLN A 85 21.25 -7.43 14.82
CA GLN A 85 21.05 -5.98 14.81
C GLN A 85 20.17 -5.51 13.65
N SER A 86 20.33 -6.07 12.44
CA SER A 86 19.48 -5.72 11.30
C SER A 86 18.01 -6.12 11.49
N ASP A 87 17.73 -7.22 12.18
CA ASP A 87 16.36 -7.64 12.49
C ASP A 87 15.76 -6.85 13.67
N SER A 88 16.59 -6.21 14.51
CA SER A 88 16.12 -5.40 15.66
C SER A 88 15.66 -4.00 15.27
N ASP A 89 16.12 -3.44 14.15
CA ASP A 89 15.65 -2.15 13.63
C ASP A 89 14.32 -2.28 12.84
N SER A 90 13.75 -3.49 12.76
CA SER A 90 12.47 -3.79 12.12
C SER A 90 11.51 -4.53 13.05
N SER A 91 11.09 -3.85 14.12
CA SER A 91 9.82 -4.13 14.80
C SER A 91 9.37 -2.83 15.47
N GLY A 92 8.20 -2.28 15.16
CA GLY A 92 6.93 -2.94 15.34
C GLY A 92 6.50 -2.67 16.77
N ILE A 93 5.85 -1.52 16.97
CA ILE A 93 5.18 -1.14 18.21
C ILE A 93 4.30 -2.31 18.65
N ASP A 94 4.63 -2.91 19.79
CA ASP A 94 3.68 -3.69 20.57
C ASP A 94 3.76 -3.20 22.02
N GLY A 95 2.61 -2.72 22.49
CA GLY A 95 2.42 -2.17 23.82
C GLY A 95 2.00 -3.26 24.77
N GLY A 96 2.90 -3.67 25.66
CA GLY A 96 2.61 -4.52 26.81
C GLY A 96 3.42 -4.04 28.01
N GLY A 97 2.74 -3.44 28.99
CA GLY A 97 3.36 -2.69 30.08
C GLY A 97 3.91 -3.50 31.24
N GLN A 98 4.69 -2.85 32.11
CA GLN A 98 4.44 -2.75 33.56
C GLN A 98 5.57 -1.98 34.29
N VAL A 99 5.12 -1.04 35.15
CA VAL A 99 5.63 -0.54 36.44
C VAL A 99 7.15 -0.47 36.68
N ASP A 100 7.68 0.71 37.02
CA ASP A 100 8.21 0.94 38.38
C ASP A 100 8.33 2.42 38.75
N GLU A 101 8.19 2.67 40.05
CA GLU A 101 8.18 3.94 40.78
C GLU A 101 9.52 4.68 40.79
N GLY A 102 9.48 6.00 41.01
CA GLY A 102 10.68 6.79 41.30
C GLY A 102 10.42 8.28 41.34
N ALA A 103 9.88 8.77 42.45
CA ALA A 103 9.66 10.18 42.74
C ALA A 103 10.95 11.02 42.79
N SER A 104 10.88 12.27 42.31
CA SER A 104 11.47 13.41 43.03
C SER A 104 10.96 14.74 42.46
N ASP A 105 10.34 15.51 43.34
CA ASP A 105 9.82 16.86 43.18
C ASP A 105 10.87 17.89 42.72
N THR A 106 10.43 18.95 42.02
CA THR A 106 10.81 20.32 42.37
C THR A 106 9.76 21.32 41.87
N ASP A 107 9.25 22.10 42.83
CA ASP A 107 8.25 23.16 42.76
C ASP A 107 8.56 24.35 41.82
N CYS A 108 7.51 25.06 41.38
CA CYS A 108 7.30 26.46 41.81
C CYS A 108 5.96 27.05 41.32
N SER A 109 5.01 27.14 42.26
CA SER A 109 4.24 28.33 42.68
C SER A 109 3.54 29.25 41.67
N GLY A 110 2.25 29.51 41.96
CA GLY A 110 1.64 30.82 41.70
C GLY A 110 0.11 30.83 41.66
N ALA A 111 -0.54 30.99 42.82
CA ALA A 111 -1.96 31.26 42.94
C ALA A 111 -2.26 32.76 42.74
N THR A 112 -3.35 33.10 42.04
CA THR A 112 -4.24 34.28 42.22
C THR A 112 -5.42 34.11 41.25
N GLU A 113 -6.64 33.81 41.74
CA GLU A 113 -7.71 34.77 42.06
C GLU A 113 -8.35 35.39 40.79
N GLY A 114 -9.62 35.07 40.56
CA GLY A 114 -10.41 35.49 39.39
C GLY A 114 -10.88 36.95 39.47
N PRO A 115 -11.63 37.38 38.45
CA PRO A 115 -12.93 37.96 38.74
C PRO A 115 -14.06 37.43 37.86
N GLU A 116 -15.25 37.48 38.44
CA GLU A 116 -16.53 37.04 37.89
C GLU A 116 -17.13 38.02 36.88
N GLU A 117 -18.01 37.45 36.05
CA GLU A 117 -19.17 38.04 35.34
C GLU A 117 -18.97 39.17 34.31
N TYR A 118 -19.45 38.94 33.08
CA TYR A 118 -20.69 39.53 32.56
C TYR A 118 -21.08 38.82 31.26
N GLY A 119 -22.33 38.36 31.19
CA GLY A 119 -22.88 37.75 29.98
C GLY A 119 -23.15 38.78 28.87
N SER A 120 -23.15 38.32 27.63
CA SER A 120 -24.03 38.78 26.55
C SER A 120 -24.04 37.77 25.40
N GLN A 121 -25.25 37.40 25.01
CA GLN A 121 -25.58 36.66 23.79
C GLN A 121 -25.43 37.59 22.57
N SER A 122 -24.89 37.08 21.46
CA SER A 122 -25.38 37.31 20.07
C SER A 122 -24.43 36.58 19.11
N GLU A 123 -24.94 35.58 18.39
CA GLU A 123 -25.28 35.63 16.94
C GLU A 123 -24.07 35.54 16.00
N ASP A 124 -24.04 34.40 15.30
CA ASP A 124 -23.77 34.27 13.86
C ASP A 124 -22.66 35.14 13.26
N SER A 125 -21.48 34.54 13.09
CA SER A 125 -20.67 34.84 11.91
C SER A 125 -20.00 33.56 11.43
N ILE A 126 -20.42 33.13 10.25
CA ILE A 126 -19.72 32.20 9.38
C ILE A 126 -18.43 32.91 8.94
N MET A 127 -17.29 32.44 9.43
CA MET A 127 -15.97 32.78 8.89
C MET A 127 -15.29 31.45 8.56
N ASP A 128 -15.04 31.26 7.27
CA ASP A 128 -14.25 30.16 6.71
C ASP A 128 -12.80 30.26 7.23
N ASP A 129 -12.50 29.56 8.32
CA ASP A 129 -11.13 29.34 8.79
C ASP A 129 -10.69 27.91 8.46
N GLU A 130 -10.03 27.77 7.31
CA GLU A 130 -9.15 26.63 6.95
C GLU A 130 -8.00 26.54 7.97
N SER A 131 -8.33 26.05 9.17
CA SER A 131 -7.36 25.80 10.23
C SER A 131 -6.80 24.39 10.10
N PHE A 132 -5.50 24.31 9.82
CA PHE A 132 -4.73 23.07 9.94
C PHE A 132 -5.00 22.44 11.32
N LEU A 133 -5.71 21.31 11.32
CA LEU A 133 -5.96 20.52 12.52
C LEU A 133 -4.63 20.18 13.20
N THR A 134 -4.47 20.60 14.45
CA THR A 134 -3.29 20.24 15.25
C THR A 134 -3.23 18.72 15.44
N ASN A 135 -2.03 18.16 15.60
CA ASN A 135 -1.84 16.71 15.83
C ASN A 135 -2.70 16.18 17.00
N GLN A 136 -2.98 17.01 17.99
CA GLN A 136 -3.84 16.68 19.13
C GLN A 136 -5.33 16.59 18.74
N GLN A 137 -5.79 17.45 17.82
CA GLN A 137 -7.16 17.38 17.27
C GLN A 137 -7.33 16.16 16.36
N LEU A 138 -6.31 15.81 15.55
CA LEU A 138 -6.31 14.59 14.72
C LEU A 138 -6.34 13.31 15.57
N GLN A 139 -5.56 13.26 16.66
CA GLN A 139 -5.65 12.15 17.61
C GLN A 139 -7.02 12.05 18.27
N LYS A 140 -7.67 13.18 18.58
CA LYS A 140 -9.04 13.19 19.09
C LYS A 140 -10.05 12.66 18.08
N LEU A 141 -9.90 12.98 16.79
CA LEU A 141 -10.74 12.43 15.73
C LEU A 141 -10.54 10.91 15.55
N HIS A 142 -9.30 10.43 15.65
CA HIS A 142 -9.01 8.99 15.60
C HIS A 142 -9.59 8.23 16.82
N ASN A 143 -9.70 8.92 17.97
CA ASN A 143 -10.26 8.37 19.19
C ASN A 143 -11.79 8.51 19.30
N LEU A 144 -12.45 9.10 18.29
CA LEU A 144 -13.91 9.08 18.24
C LEU A 144 -14.38 7.64 18.00
N PRO A 145 -15.45 7.20 18.69
CA PRO A 145 -16.04 5.91 18.42
C PRO A 145 -16.45 5.86 16.95
N LYS A 146 -15.93 4.85 16.22
CA LYS A 146 -16.21 4.63 14.79
C LYS A 146 -17.68 4.25 14.53
N SER A 147 -18.44 3.96 15.58
CA SER A 147 -19.87 3.64 15.53
C SER A 147 -20.68 4.62 16.39
N LEU A 148 -21.85 5.03 15.87
CA LEU A 148 -22.86 5.75 16.64
C LEU A 148 -23.63 4.77 17.51
N ASN A 149 -23.23 4.61 18.77
CA ASN A 149 -24.03 3.89 19.76
C ASN A 149 -25.16 4.81 20.24
N LEU A 150 -26.33 4.73 19.62
CA LEU A 150 -27.53 5.40 20.13
C LEU A 150 -28.00 4.67 21.40
N GLY A 151 -27.46 5.05 22.55
CA GLY A 151 -27.82 4.49 23.85
C GLY A 151 -29.33 4.57 24.10
N ARG A 152 -29.99 3.40 24.10
CA ARG A 152 -31.36 3.20 24.60
C ARG A 152 -31.43 1.84 25.26
N ALA A 153 -30.88 1.78 26.47
CA ALA A 153 -30.97 0.63 27.36
C ALA A 153 -32.44 0.23 27.54
N GLY A 154 -32.82 -0.93 26.97
CA GLY A 154 -34.16 -1.52 27.02
C GLY A 154 -34.80 -1.83 25.66
N ILE A 155 -34.43 -1.14 24.59
CA ILE A 155 -34.89 -1.40 23.20
C ILE A 155 -33.80 -2.12 22.37
N GLU A 156 -32.57 -2.15 22.89
CA GLU A 156 -31.39 -2.72 22.25
C GLU A 156 -31.54 -4.22 21.90
N GLU A 157 -32.12 -5.06 22.75
CA GLU A 157 -32.29 -6.50 22.44
C GLU A 157 -33.26 -6.72 21.26
N TYR A 158 -34.43 -6.07 21.26
CA TYR A 158 -35.39 -6.17 20.15
C TYR A 158 -34.82 -5.61 18.85
N ASN A 159 -34.03 -4.53 18.93
CA ASN A 159 -33.31 -3.97 17.78
C ASN A 159 -32.27 -4.94 17.24
N THR A 160 -31.50 -5.61 18.11
CA THR A 160 -30.47 -6.56 17.67
C THR A 160 -31.05 -7.77 16.95
N ASP A 161 -32.17 -8.32 17.43
CA ASP A 161 -32.84 -9.44 16.76
C ASP A 161 -33.43 -9.04 15.41
N MET A 162 -33.98 -7.82 15.32
CA MET A 162 -34.47 -7.25 14.07
C MET A 162 -33.33 -7.04 13.06
N GLU A 163 -32.21 -6.47 13.50
CA GLU A 163 -31.02 -6.27 12.68
C GLU A 163 -30.46 -7.60 12.14
N ARG A 164 -30.38 -8.62 13.01
CA ARG A 164 -29.97 -9.97 12.58
C ARG A 164 -30.98 -10.59 11.61
N HIS A 165 -32.28 -10.41 11.84
CA HIS A 165 -33.31 -10.87 10.93
C HIS A 165 -33.20 -10.20 9.56
N ASN A 166 -32.99 -8.88 9.54
CA ASN A 166 -32.79 -8.09 8.34
C ASN A 166 -31.53 -8.57 7.57
N ALA A 167 -30.41 -8.78 8.26
CA ALA A 167 -29.19 -9.33 7.67
C ALA A 167 -29.42 -10.71 7.04
N ARG A 168 -30.14 -11.62 7.71
CA ARG A 168 -30.50 -12.93 7.15
C ARG A 168 -31.41 -12.84 5.94
N HIS A 169 -32.35 -11.90 5.94
CA HIS A 169 -33.19 -11.64 4.77
C HIS A 169 -32.35 -11.12 3.60
N PHE A 170 -31.47 -10.16 3.86
CA PHE A 170 -30.51 -9.63 2.90
C PHE A 170 -29.66 -10.75 2.26
N VAL A 171 -29.09 -11.66 3.07
CA VAL A 171 -28.31 -12.80 2.55
C VAL A 171 -29.14 -13.69 1.62
N LYS A 172 -30.41 -13.95 1.95
CA LYS A 172 -31.31 -14.72 1.06
C LYS A 172 -31.55 -13.99 -0.26
N THR A 173 -31.74 -12.67 -0.23
CA THR A 173 -31.89 -11.86 -1.45
C THR A 173 -30.60 -11.85 -2.28
N LEU A 174 -29.44 -11.67 -1.63
CA LEU A 174 -28.13 -11.72 -2.25
C LEU A 174 -27.91 -13.07 -2.95
N GLN A 175 -28.19 -14.17 -2.26
CA GLN A 175 -27.98 -15.52 -2.77
C GLN A 175 -28.93 -15.90 -3.91
N ASN A 176 -30.22 -15.61 -3.79
CA ASN A 176 -31.23 -16.13 -4.72
C ASN A 176 -31.50 -15.20 -5.90
N ILE A 177 -31.22 -13.90 -5.78
CA ILE A 177 -31.58 -12.90 -6.79
C ILE A 177 -30.32 -12.26 -7.38
N LEU A 178 -29.46 -11.70 -6.53
CA LEU A 178 -28.33 -10.90 -7.01
C LEU A 178 -27.22 -11.77 -7.61
N LEU A 179 -26.74 -12.78 -6.87
CA LEU A 179 -25.59 -13.59 -7.28
C LEU A 179 -25.79 -14.32 -8.62
N PRO A 180 -26.93 -14.97 -8.91
CA PRO A 180 -27.16 -15.61 -10.21
C PRO A 180 -27.09 -14.61 -11.37
N ASN A 181 -27.60 -13.38 -11.16
CA ASN A 181 -27.51 -12.32 -12.15
C ASN A 181 -26.05 -11.88 -12.35
N LEU A 182 -25.33 -11.58 -11.27
CA LEU A 182 -23.92 -11.13 -11.32
C LEU A 182 -23.00 -12.15 -12.00
N LEU A 183 -23.20 -13.45 -11.76
CA LEU A 183 -22.41 -14.51 -12.39
C LEU A 183 -22.65 -14.62 -13.90
N SER A 184 -23.77 -14.12 -14.41
CA SER A 184 -24.08 -14.11 -15.85
C SER A 184 -23.46 -12.93 -16.60
N LEU A 185 -23.04 -11.88 -15.89
CA LEU A 185 -22.48 -10.67 -16.47
C LEU A 185 -21.05 -10.87 -16.97
N ARG A 186 -20.66 -10.08 -17.98
CA ARG A 186 -19.36 -10.21 -18.66
C ARG A 186 -18.39 -9.06 -18.44
N SER A 187 -18.82 -7.98 -17.78
CA SER A 187 -18.01 -6.77 -17.56
C SER A 187 -18.02 -6.39 -16.08
N SER A 188 -16.84 -6.02 -15.56
CA SER A 188 -16.66 -5.47 -14.21
C SER A 188 -17.51 -4.21 -13.99
N ILE A 189 -17.65 -3.37 -15.03
CA ILE A 189 -18.47 -2.15 -14.98
C ILE A 189 -19.95 -2.50 -14.75
N GLN A 190 -20.48 -3.47 -15.50
CA GLN A 190 -21.88 -3.89 -15.36
C GLN A 190 -22.16 -4.52 -14.00
N ILE A 191 -21.19 -5.27 -13.47
CA ILE A 191 -21.28 -5.85 -12.13
C ILE A 191 -21.38 -4.74 -11.09
N ASP A 192 -20.55 -3.72 -11.22
CA ASP A 192 -20.53 -2.58 -10.31
C ASP A 192 -21.86 -1.81 -10.34
N ASP A 193 -22.37 -1.51 -11.54
CA ASP A 193 -23.66 -0.84 -11.72
C ASP A 193 -24.79 -1.61 -11.04
N VAL A 194 -24.83 -2.94 -11.20
CA VAL A 194 -25.85 -3.80 -10.59
C VAL A 194 -25.70 -3.87 -9.07
N LEU A 195 -24.48 -3.86 -8.54
CA LEU A 195 -24.22 -3.84 -7.10
C LEU A 195 -24.66 -2.51 -6.47
N GLN A 196 -24.37 -1.38 -7.10
CA GLN A 196 -24.84 -0.06 -6.66
C GLN A 196 -26.38 0.04 -6.70
N GLU A 197 -27.00 -0.42 -7.79
CA GLU A 197 -28.46 -0.43 -7.92
C GLU A 197 -29.11 -1.33 -6.86
N PHE A 198 -28.54 -2.50 -6.60
CA PHE A 198 -28.99 -3.41 -5.55
C PHE A 198 -28.91 -2.76 -4.17
N ALA A 199 -27.79 -2.13 -3.82
CA ALA A 199 -27.62 -1.46 -2.53
C ALA A 199 -28.64 -0.33 -2.33
N SER A 200 -28.91 0.46 -3.38
CA SER A 200 -29.95 1.50 -3.38
C SER A 200 -31.34 0.90 -3.15
N LYS A 201 -31.70 -0.16 -3.89
CA LYS A 201 -32.99 -0.86 -3.73
C LYS A 201 -33.16 -1.47 -2.33
N CYS A 202 -32.12 -2.05 -1.75
CA CYS A 202 -32.14 -2.58 -0.39
C CYS A 202 -32.46 -1.48 0.63
N CYS A 203 -31.83 -0.31 0.49
CA CYS A 203 -32.08 0.82 1.40
C CYS A 203 -33.48 1.41 1.22
N GLN A 204 -33.94 1.56 -0.02
CA GLN A 204 -35.31 2.01 -0.31
C GLN A 204 -36.35 1.04 0.27
N HIS A 205 -36.17 -0.26 0.08
CA HIS A 205 -37.08 -1.26 0.61
C HIS A 205 -37.13 -1.21 2.14
N ASN A 206 -35.97 -1.10 2.79
CA ASN A 206 -35.90 -1.01 4.23
C ASN A 206 -36.52 0.28 4.78
N SER A 207 -36.36 1.42 4.07
CA SER A 207 -37.01 2.69 4.43
C SER A 207 -38.53 2.70 4.22
N ALA A 208 -39.04 1.89 3.31
CA ALA A 208 -40.47 1.81 2.97
C ALA A 208 -41.25 0.84 3.87
N GLN A 209 -40.56 0.01 4.66
CA GLN A 209 -41.21 -0.90 5.60
C GLN A 209 -41.69 -0.14 6.83
N ASN A 210 -43.01 -0.10 7.02
CA ASN A 210 -43.69 0.49 8.19
C ASN A 210 -43.55 -0.41 9.43
N TYR A 211 -42.33 -0.68 9.87
CA TYR A 211 -42.09 -1.22 11.21
C TYR A 211 -41.93 -0.07 12.20
N GLU A 212 -42.39 -0.24 13.45
CA GLU A 212 -42.19 0.75 14.53
C GLU A 212 -40.70 1.01 14.83
N ILE A 213 -39.81 0.13 14.34
CA ILE A 213 -38.36 0.20 14.47
C ILE A 213 -37.74 -0.23 13.13
N THR A 214 -37.08 0.71 12.45
CA THR A 214 -36.38 0.48 11.18
C THR A 214 -34.88 0.29 11.45
N THR A 215 -34.25 -0.73 10.86
CA THR A 215 -32.78 -0.85 10.87
C THR A 215 -32.19 0.34 10.12
N ILE A 216 -31.32 1.14 10.75
CA ILE A 216 -30.72 2.30 10.09
C ILE A 216 -29.64 1.81 9.13
N MET A 217 -29.83 2.03 7.83
CA MET A 217 -28.87 1.65 6.81
C MET A 217 -28.79 2.61 5.61
N ASN A 218 -27.58 2.84 5.07
CA ASN A 218 -27.38 3.60 3.81
C ASN A 218 -26.84 2.73 2.67
N ALA A 219 -27.00 3.23 1.44
CA ALA A 219 -26.63 2.48 0.24
C ALA A 219 -25.13 2.19 0.18
N ASP A 220 -24.28 3.14 0.54
CA ASP A 220 -22.82 2.94 0.56
C ASP A 220 -22.41 1.83 1.53
N GLY A 221 -23.05 1.78 2.70
CA GLY A 221 -22.83 0.72 3.68
C GLY A 221 -23.20 -0.67 3.18
N ILE A 222 -24.35 -0.80 2.52
CA ILE A 222 -24.77 -2.07 1.92
C ILE A 222 -23.89 -2.46 0.74
N TYR A 223 -23.52 -1.51 -0.09
CA TYR A 223 -22.60 -1.73 -1.20
C TYR A 223 -21.27 -2.28 -0.70
N LEU A 224 -20.64 -1.61 0.27
CA LEU A 224 -19.38 -2.04 0.87
C LEU A 224 -19.52 -3.39 1.58
N ALA A 225 -20.57 -3.59 2.38
CA ALA A 225 -20.81 -4.86 3.05
C ALA A 225 -21.01 -6.02 2.07
N THR A 226 -21.71 -5.77 0.94
CA THR A 226 -21.88 -6.77 -0.13
C THR A 226 -20.53 -7.13 -0.74
N TYR A 227 -19.72 -6.13 -1.10
CA TYR A 227 -18.38 -6.36 -1.65
C TYR A 227 -17.49 -7.13 -0.69
N SER A 228 -17.40 -6.71 0.58
CA SER A 228 -16.59 -7.38 1.60
C SER A 228 -17.07 -8.82 1.86
N ALA A 229 -18.38 -9.06 1.88
CA ALA A 229 -18.94 -10.40 2.05
C ALA A 229 -18.60 -11.34 0.89
N LEU A 230 -18.71 -10.86 -0.36
CA LEU A 230 -18.35 -11.65 -1.53
C LEU A 230 -16.83 -11.90 -1.61
N LEU A 231 -16.03 -10.90 -1.23
CA LEU A 231 -14.58 -11.01 -1.17
C LEU A 231 -14.14 -12.05 -0.14
N LEU A 232 -14.72 -11.99 1.07
CA LEU A 232 -14.49 -12.97 2.13
C LEU A 232 -14.93 -14.37 1.68
N ASN A 233 -16.10 -14.50 1.06
CA ASN A 233 -16.57 -15.79 0.57
C ASN A 233 -15.61 -16.39 -0.47
N LEU A 234 -15.08 -15.58 -1.39
CA LEU A 234 -14.07 -16.03 -2.36
C LEU A 234 -12.78 -16.49 -1.67
N ARG A 235 -12.29 -15.74 -0.67
CA ARG A 235 -11.11 -16.14 0.13
C ARG A 235 -11.33 -17.50 0.80
N LEU A 236 -12.49 -17.69 1.43
CA LEU A 236 -12.84 -18.93 2.11
C LEU A 236 -12.90 -20.13 1.14
N ILE A 237 -13.43 -19.94 -0.08
CA ILE A 237 -13.42 -20.96 -1.13
C ILE A 237 -11.98 -21.32 -1.53
N GLN A 238 -11.13 -20.32 -1.75
CA GLN A 238 -9.72 -20.54 -2.14
C GLN A 238 -8.91 -21.28 -1.06
N CYS A 239 -9.22 -21.05 0.22
CA CYS A 239 -8.63 -21.76 1.36
C CYS A 239 -9.29 -23.13 1.64
N GLY A 240 -10.28 -23.55 0.83
CA GLY A 240 -10.98 -24.81 1.01
C GLY A 240 -11.84 -24.89 2.27
N HIS A 241 -12.25 -23.76 2.85
CA HIS A 241 -12.96 -23.71 4.14
C HIS A 241 -14.29 -24.48 4.15
N TYR A 242 -14.99 -24.54 3.00
CA TYR A 242 -16.27 -25.23 2.88
C TYR A 242 -16.13 -26.73 2.57
N ASP A 243 -14.90 -27.22 2.35
CA ASP A 243 -14.65 -28.64 2.10
C ASP A 243 -14.53 -29.37 3.44
N GLU A 244 -15.52 -30.20 3.77
CA GLU A 244 -15.56 -30.99 5.02
C GLU A 244 -14.34 -31.92 5.18
N THR A 245 -13.58 -32.16 4.11
CA THR A 245 -12.36 -32.98 4.15
C THR A 245 -11.14 -32.24 4.69
N VAL A 246 -11.11 -30.90 4.63
CA VAL A 246 -10.01 -30.05 5.08
C VAL A 246 -10.33 -29.50 6.47
N LYS A 247 -9.96 -30.24 7.52
CA LYS A 247 -10.34 -29.90 8.91
C LYS A 247 -9.55 -28.74 9.54
N ASP A 248 -8.46 -28.29 8.93
CA ASP A 248 -7.56 -27.26 9.46
C ASP A 248 -7.50 -26.00 8.58
N SER A 249 -8.64 -25.54 8.06
CA SER A 249 -8.70 -24.27 7.32
C SER A 249 -8.67 -23.08 8.29
N THR A 250 -7.55 -22.36 8.32
CA THR A 250 -7.43 -21.09 9.06
C THR A 250 -8.37 -20.05 8.46
N ILE A 251 -9.25 -19.48 9.27
CA ILE A 251 -10.15 -18.40 8.83
C ILE A 251 -9.30 -17.15 8.54
N PRO A 252 -9.34 -16.59 7.32
CA PRO A 252 -8.42 -15.55 6.88
C PRO A 252 -8.72 -14.16 7.49
N LEU A 253 -9.94 -13.95 7.99
CA LEU A 253 -10.41 -12.67 8.52
C LEU A 253 -11.31 -12.92 9.72
N THR A 254 -11.02 -12.29 10.85
CA THR A 254 -11.87 -12.38 12.05
C THR A 254 -13.12 -11.50 11.92
N GLU A 255 -14.14 -11.77 12.73
CA GLU A 255 -15.38 -10.98 12.72
C GLU A 255 -15.11 -9.49 13.02
N THR A 256 -14.26 -9.18 13.99
CA THR A 256 -13.92 -7.80 14.35
C THR A 256 -13.19 -7.10 13.20
N GLN A 257 -12.26 -7.78 12.54
CA GLN A 257 -11.57 -7.24 11.36
C GLN A 257 -12.54 -7.00 10.20
N PHE A 258 -13.52 -7.87 9.98
CA PHE A 258 -14.53 -7.68 8.94
C PHE A 258 -15.39 -6.43 9.19
N VAL A 259 -15.82 -6.22 10.44
CA VAL A 259 -16.57 -5.01 10.82
C VAL A 259 -15.70 -3.76 10.65
N ASP A 260 -14.45 -3.82 11.11
CA ASP A 260 -13.49 -2.73 10.99
C ASP A 260 -13.13 -2.40 9.53
N GLU A 261 -13.07 -3.38 8.63
CA GLU A 261 -12.83 -3.15 7.19
C GLU A 261 -13.97 -2.32 6.57
N VAL A 262 -15.22 -2.57 6.96
CA VAL A 262 -16.38 -1.85 6.41
C VAL A 262 -16.54 -0.46 7.05
N HIS A 263 -16.51 -0.37 8.39
CA HIS A 263 -16.66 0.89 9.12
C HIS A 263 -15.42 1.79 9.01
N GLY A 264 -14.23 1.20 8.90
CA GLY A 264 -12.94 1.89 8.75
C GLY A 264 -12.57 2.22 7.31
N SER A 265 -13.49 2.04 6.35
CA SER A 265 -13.26 2.30 4.92
C SER A 265 -13.00 3.78 4.57
N GLY A 266 -13.25 4.71 5.50
CA GLY A 266 -13.16 6.15 5.26
C GLY A 266 -14.37 6.76 4.56
N VAL A 267 -15.39 5.94 4.26
CA VAL A 267 -16.69 6.35 3.74
C VAL A 267 -17.71 6.39 4.87
N LEU A 268 -18.65 7.34 4.83
CA LEU A 268 -19.71 7.42 5.84
C LEU A 268 -20.69 6.25 5.67
N VAL A 269 -20.56 5.26 6.53
CA VAL A 269 -21.38 4.04 6.53
C VAL A 269 -22.35 4.05 7.69
N TYR A 270 -23.63 3.88 7.38
CA TYR A 270 -24.69 3.61 8.34
C TYR A 270 -25.06 2.15 8.16
N VAL A 271 -24.45 1.24 8.92
CA VAL A 271 -24.86 -0.17 9.08
C VAL A 271 -24.37 -0.58 10.47
N SER A 272 -25.20 -1.24 11.28
CA SER A 272 -24.79 -1.63 12.64
C SER A 272 -23.71 -2.72 12.62
N ALA A 273 -22.86 -2.75 13.65
CA ALA A 273 -21.89 -3.83 13.83
C ALA A 273 -22.58 -5.20 13.95
N THR A 274 -23.70 -5.26 14.68
CA THR A 274 -24.52 -6.48 14.83
C THR A 274 -24.97 -7.05 13.49
N TRP A 275 -25.40 -6.19 12.57
CA TRP A 275 -25.83 -6.59 11.23
C TRP A 275 -24.65 -7.16 10.42
N LEU A 276 -23.48 -6.53 10.50
CA LEU A 276 -22.25 -6.99 9.83
C LEU A 276 -21.74 -8.31 10.42
N CYS A 277 -21.78 -8.49 11.74
CA CYS A 277 -21.46 -9.76 12.40
C CYS A 277 -22.37 -10.88 11.89
N GLU A 278 -23.69 -10.65 11.81
CA GLU A 278 -24.61 -11.67 11.29
C GLU A 278 -24.34 -11.99 9.81
N LEU A 279 -24.03 -11.00 8.98
CA LEU A 279 -23.63 -11.21 7.59
C LEU A 279 -22.36 -12.07 7.51
N TYR A 280 -21.34 -11.74 8.29
CA TYR A 280 -20.08 -12.49 8.39
C TYR A 280 -20.31 -13.95 8.78
N GLN A 281 -21.13 -14.20 9.81
CA GLN A 281 -21.46 -15.56 10.25
C GLN A 281 -22.20 -16.36 9.17
N ASN A 282 -23.08 -15.72 8.41
CA ASN A 282 -23.77 -16.38 7.29
C ASN A 282 -22.79 -16.74 6.16
N VAL A 283 -21.82 -15.88 5.85
CA VAL A 283 -20.76 -16.17 4.88
C VAL A 283 -19.89 -17.33 5.36
N LEU A 284 -19.49 -17.38 6.63
CA LEU A 284 -18.75 -18.52 7.18
C LEU A 284 -19.55 -19.83 7.09
N ALA A 285 -20.84 -19.79 7.40
CA ALA A 285 -21.67 -20.98 7.46
C ALA A 285 -21.95 -21.60 6.07
N LYS A 286 -21.97 -20.78 5.00
CA LYS A 286 -22.39 -21.22 3.65
C LYS A 286 -21.62 -20.54 2.55
N SER A 287 -21.22 -21.33 1.55
CA SER A 287 -20.57 -20.82 0.34
C SER A 287 -21.56 -20.15 -0.60
N LEU A 288 -21.75 -18.83 -0.46
CA LEU A 288 -22.75 -18.08 -1.24
C LEU A 288 -22.50 -18.19 -2.76
N LEU A 289 -21.24 -18.07 -3.19
CA LEU A 289 -20.84 -18.15 -4.60
C LEU A 289 -21.06 -19.55 -5.17
N GLU A 290 -20.62 -20.62 -4.48
CA GLU A 290 -20.79 -21.99 -4.98
C GLU A 290 -22.26 -22.39 -5.06
N ILE A 291 -23.08 -21.99 -4.08
CA ILE A 291 -24.52 -22.24 -4.13
C ILE A 291 -25.17 -21.49 -5.31
N ALA A 292 -24.67 -20.31 -5.65
CA ALA A 292 -25.13 -19.56 -6.83
C ALA A 292 -24.64 -20.16 -8.17
N GLY A 293 -23.83 -21.22 -8.14
CA GLY A 293 -23.33 -21.92 -9.34
C GLY A 293 -21.89 -21.58 -9.72
N TYR A 294 -21.13 -20.89 -8.88
CA TYR A 294 -19.69 -20.70 -9.09
C TYR A 294 -18.95 -22.03 -8.92
N ASN A 295 -18.01 -22.31 -9.82
CA ASN A 295 -17.09 -23.43 -9.68
C ASN A 295 -15.65 -22.96 -9.93
N PRO A 296 -14.74 -23.08 -8.94
CA PRO A 296 -13.35 -22.67 -9.07
C PRO A 296 -12.59 -23.32 -10.24
N LYS A 297 -12.99 -24.53 -10.65
CA LYS A 297 -12.30 -25.31 -11.69
C LYS A 297 -12.74 -24.95 -13.11
N THR A 298 -13.80 -24.17 -13.28
CA THR A 298 -14.35 -23.83 -14.59
C THR A 298 -13.60 -22.64 -15.20
N HIS A 299 -13.11 -22.80 -16.43
CA HIS A 299 -12.54 -21.71 -17.22
C HIS A 299 -13.43 -21.43 -18.44
N PRO A 300 -13.65 -20.16 -18.83
CA PRO A 300 -13.15 -18.93 -18.20
C PRO A 300 -13.87 -18.59 -16.88
N GLN A 301 -13.16 -17.92 -15.96
CA GLN A 301 -13.73 -17.45 -14.71
C GLN A 301 -14.74 -16.31 -14.97
N PRO A 302 -15.87 -16.25 -14.24
CA PRO A 302 -16.86 -15.17 -14.38
C PRO A 302 -16.25 -13.78 -14.15
N ALA A 303 -16.85 -12.75 -14.76
CA ALA A 303 -16.36 -11.37 -14.60
C ALA A 303 -16.37 -10.91 -13.13
N LEU A 304 -17.35 -11.36 -12.33
CA LEU A 304 -17.43 -11.09 -10.90
C LEU A 304 -16.20 -11.60 -10.15
N ILE A 305 -15.74 -12.81 -10.46
CA ILE A 305 -14.60 -13.42 -9.79
C ILE A 305 -13.31 -12.70 -10.18
N ASN A 306 -13.17 -12.29 -11.44
CA ASN A 306 -12.04 -11.48 -11.88
C ASN A 306 -12.01 -10.12 -11.14
N LEU A 307 -13.16 -9.44 -11.02
CA LEU A 307 -13.28 -8.19 -10.28
C LEU A 307 -12.89 -8.37 -8.80
N LEU A 308 -13.43 -9.38 -8.12
CA LEU A 308 -13.10 -9.67 -6.71
C LEU A 308 -11.63 -10.05 -6.54
N THR A 309 -11.03 -10.75 -7.50
CA THR A 309 -9.61 -11.11 -7.50
C THR A 309 -8.72 -9.88 -7.66
N ASP A 310 -9.10 -8.97 -8.56
CA ASP A 310 -8.39 -7.72 -8.83
C ASP A 310 -8.45 -6.79 -7.61
N VAL A 311 -9.64 -6.58 -7.03
CA VAL A 311 -9.85 -5.74 -5.84
C VAL A 311 -9.21 -6.36 -4.60
N GLY A 312 -9.32 -7.68 -4.45
CA GLY A 312 -8.75 -8.43 -3.33
C GLY A 312 -7.23 -8.58 -3.37
N GLY A 313 -6.62 -8.33 -4.53
CA GLY A 313 -5.19 -8.57 -4.74
C GLY A 313 -4.80 -10.04 -4.69
N PHE A 314 -5.72 -10.99 -4.98
CA PHE A 314 -5.42 -12.43 -4.96
C PHE A 314 -4.75 -12.93 -6.24
N GLY A 315 -4.63 -12.07 -7.25
CA GLY A 315 -4.00 -12.42 -8.52
C GLY A 315 -2.50 -12.70 -8.36
N SER A 316 -1.97 -13.62 -9.17
CA SER A 316 -0.52 -13.86 -9.32
C SER A 316 0.23 -12.70 -10.01
N SER A 317 -0.53 -11.69 -10.43
CA SER A 317 -0.09 -10.50 -11.12
C SER A 317 -0.85 -9.31 -10.55
N GLN A 318 -0.17 -8.18 -10.47
CA GLN A 318 -0.77 -6.90 -10.06
C GLN A 318 -1.51 -6.20 -11.21
N LEU A 319 -1.44 -6.75 -12.43
CA LEU A 319 -2.20 -6.25 -13.56
C LEU A 319 -3.66 -6.70 -13.44
N LEU A 320 -4.58 -5.78 -13.68
CA LEU A 320 -6.01 -6.09 -13.74
C LEU A 320 -6.27 -7.22 -14.74
N THR A 321 -7.18 -8.11 -14.39
CA THR A 321 -7.45 -9.32 -15.17
C THR A 321 -7.92 -8.97 -16.59
N ASP A 322 -8.67 -7.88 -16.77
CA ASP A 322 -9.11 -7.42 -18.09
C ASP A 322 -7.96 -6.88 -18.94
N TRP A 323 -6.96 -6.23 -18.33
CA TRP A 323 -5.74 -5.84 -19.03
C TRP A 323 -4.94 -7.06 -19.50
N GLN A 324 -4.85 -8.10 -18.67
CA GLN A 324 -4.18 -9.35 -19.06
C GLN A 324 -4.90 -10.04 -20.24
N LYS A 325 -6.23 -10.02 -20.27
CA LYS A 325 -7.01 -10.53 -21.41
C LYS A 325 -6.72 -9.73 -22.68
N LEU A 326 -6.68 -8.40 -22.58
CA LEU A 326 -6.35 -7.52 -23.72
C LEU A 326 -4.92 -7.77 -24.22
N GLN A 327 -3.96 -7.98 -23.34
CA GLN A 327 -2.58 -8.32 -23.68
C GLN A 327 -2.48 -9.62 -24.50
N LYS A 328 -3.26 -10.65 -24.12
CA LYS A 328 -3.34 -11.91 -24.88
C LYS A 328 -3.94 -11.70 -26.28
N VAL A 329 -4.94 -10.83 -26.41
CA VAL A 329 -5.57 -10.51 -27.71
C VAL A 329 -4.64 -9.65 -28.58
N HIS A 330 -3.84 -8.76 -27.98
CA HIS A 330 -2.86 -7.94 -28.69
C HIS A 330 -1.63 -8.75 -29.16
N GLY A 331 -1.56 -10.04 -28.85
CA GLY A 331 -0.50 -10.92 -29.33
C GLY A 331 0.86 -10.63 -28.69
N ILE A 332 0.91 -10.16 -27.43
CA ILE A 332 2.16 -10.25 -26.67
C ILE A 332 2.42 -11.75 -26.49
N PRO A 333 3.42 -12.31 -27.17
CA PRO A 333 3.59 -13.75 -27.26
C PRO A 333 3.86 -14.34 -25.86
N ASP A 334 3.53 -15.62 -25.70
CA ASP A 334 4.02 -16.43 -24.59
C ASP A 334 5.50 -16.14 -24.38
N ASN A 335 5.90 -15.81 -23.14
CA ASN A 335 7.27 -15.43 -22.82
C ASN A 335 8.22 -16.47 -23.39
N SER A 336 9.07 -16.06 -24.34
CA SER A 336 10.11 -16.93 -24.88
C SER A 336 11.04 -17.37 -23.72
N PRO A 337 11.69 -18.54 -23.82
CA PRO A 337 12.59 -18.99 -22.76
C PRO A 337 13.69 -17.96 -22.47
N GLU A 338 14.12 -17.19 -23.46
CA GLU A 338 15.08 -16.09 -23.34
C GLU A 338 14.54 -14.92 -22.52
N ILE A 339 13.27 -14.54 -22.72
CA ILE A 339 12.61 -13.49 -21.92
C ILE A 339 12.50 -13.93 -20.46
N GLU A 340 12.09 -15.18 -20.22
CA GLU A 340 11.97 -15.72 -18.86
C GLU A 340 13.33 -15.77 -18.14
N ALA A 341 14.37 -16.25 -18.83
CA ALA A 341 15.72 -16.28 -18.31
C ALA A 341 16.26 -14.87 -18.05
N GLY A 342 15.99 -13.95 -18.96
CA GLY A 342 16.39 -12.55 -18.84
C GLY A 342 15.78 -11.87 -17.63
N ILE A 343 14.48 -12.08 -17.38
CA ILE A 343 13.79 -11.61 -16.17
C ILE A 343 14.45 -12.20 -14.92
N LYS A 344 14.73 -13.51 -14.89
CA LYS A 344 15.35 -14.18 -13.73
C LYS A 344 16.76 -13.66 -13.42
N LEU A 345 17.59 -13.51 -14.45
CA LEU A 345 18.96 -13.01 -14.31
C LEU A 345 18.97 -11.53 -13.90
N SER A 346 18.15 -10.70 -14.54
CA SER A 346 17.99 -9.29 -14.19
C SER A 346 17.49 -9.10 -12.76
N ARG A 347 16.53 -9.92 -12.31
CA ARG A 347 16.03 -9.91 -10.92
C ARG A 347 17.17 -10.20 -9.94
N ARG A 348 18.02 -11.18 -10.23
CA ARG A 348 19.16 -11.49 -9.35
C ARG A 348 20.19 -10.37 -9.29
N VAL A 349 20.54 -9.78 -10.43
CA VAL A 349 21.51 -8.67 -10.49
C VAL A 349 20.95 -7.45 -9.75
N LEU A 350 19.71 -7.05 -10.06
CA LEU A 350 19.11 -5.86 -9.48
C LEU A 350 18.88 -6.01 -7.97
N THR A 351 18.45 -7.19 -7.50
CA THR A 351 18.29 -7.42 -6.05
C THR A 351 19.61 -7.35 -5.29
N CYS A 352 20.73 -7.72 -5.92
CA CYS A 352 22.07 -7.67 -5.34
C CYS A 352 22.59 -6.24 -5.14
N CYS A 353 22.28 -5.31 -6.05
CA CYS A 353 22.84 -3.96 -6.03
C CYS A 353 21.80 -2.84 -5.80
N TRP A 354 20.55 -3.20 -5.47
CA TRP A 354 19.44 -2.26 -5.32
C TRP A 354 19.75 -1.07 -4.41
N ALA A 355 20.28 -1.31 -3.21
CA ALA A 355 20.58 -0.25 -2.26
C ALA A 355 21.57 0.77 -2.85
N SER A 356 22.65 0.28 -3.48
CA SER A 356 23.64 1.14 -4.16
C SER A 356 23.05 1.89 -5.36
N VAL A 357 22.18 1.25 -6.16
CA VAL A 357 21.48 1.91 -7.27
C VAL A 357 20.65 3.09 -6.75
N ILE A 358 19.84 2.86 -5.72
CA ILE A 358 18.98 3.89 -5.12
C ILE A 358 19.79 4.97 -4.41
N SER A 359 20.90 4.61 -3.75
CA SER A 359 21.83 5.55 -3.11
C SER A 359 22.45 6.52 -4.13
N VAL A 360 22.98 6.00 -5.25
CA VAL A 360 23.57 6.81 -6.33
C VAL A 360 22.53 7.74 -6.98
N LEU A 361 21.36 7.21 -7.32
CA LEU A 361 20.31 7.99 -7.99
C LEU A 361 19.61 8.97 -7.04
N GLY A 362 19.49 8.62 -5.75
CA GLY A 362 18.86 9.43 -4.73
C GLY A 362 19.74 10.55 -4.18
N GLY A 363 21.08 10.40 -4.25
CA GLY A 363 22.04 11.36 -3.71
C GLY A 363 21.82 12.79 -4.24
N ALA A 364 21.61 12.92 -5.55
CA ALA A 364 21.39 14.21 -6.20
C ALA A 364 20.07 14.91 -5.82
N LEU A 365 19.04 14.14 -5.44
CA LEU A 365 17.73 14.63 -5.00
C LEU A 365 17.73 14.94 -3.49
N GLY A 366 18.70 14.39 -2.76
CA GLY A 366 18.90 14.53 -1.32
C GLY A 366 19.44 15.89 -0.89
N GLU A 367 20.33 16.50 -1.70
CA GLU A 367 21.12 17.66 -1.29
C GLU A 367 20.26 18.89 -0.91
N LYS A 368 20.46 19.38 0.32
CA LYS A 368 20.05 20.73 0.69
C LYS A 368 20.85 21.71 -0.16
N PRO A 369 20.25 22.76 -0.75
CA PRO A 369 21.02 23.82 -1.37
C PRO A 369 21.97 24.37 -0.31
N TYR A 370 23.29 24.26 -0.56
CA TYR A 370 24.33 24.81 0.30
C TYR A 370 23.95 26.24 0.73
N GLN A 371 23.61 26.41 2.00
CA GLN A 371 23.69 27.71 2.65
C GLN A 371 25.18 28.04 2.67
N GLY A 372 25.60 28.87 1.72
CA GLY A 372 26.99 29.31 1.62
C GLY A 372 27.41 29.96 2.94
N THR A 373 28.31 29.28 3.66
CA THR A 373 29.09 29.86 4.75
C THR A 373 29.74 31.15 4.26
N GLY A 374 29.56 32.22 5.05
CA GLY A 374 29.87 33.59 4.69
C GLY A 374 31.27 33.77 4.09
N THR A 375 31.32 34.14 2.82
CA THR A 375 32.49 34.77 2.21
C THR A 375 32.03 35.97 1.37
N SER A 376 32.80 37.05 1.52
CA SER A 376 32.45 38.45 1.25
C SER A 376 32.05 38.75 -0.21
N ALA A 377 31.21 39.78 -0.37
CA ALA A 377 30.52 40.13 -1.62
C ALA A 377 31.42 40.58 -2.77
N ILE A 378 32.69 40.92 -2.52
CA ILE A 378 33.55 41.60 -3.50
C ILE A 378 34.37 40.60 -4.33
N SER A 379 34.55 39.35 -3.88
CA SER A 379 35.22 38.28 -4.66
C SER A 379 34.33 37.65 -5.75
N ARG A 380 33.13 38.19 -6.01
CA ARG A 380 32.11 37.58 -6.88
C ARG A 380 31.97 38.19 -8.29
N LEU A 381 32.52 39.36 -8.58
CA LEU A 381 31.85 40.20 -9.58
C LEU A 381 32.19 40.07 -11.08
N VAL A 382 33.30 39.44 -11.55
CA VAL A 382 33.53 39.44 -13.03
C VAL A 382 34.02 38.12 -13.67
N ALA A 383 34.72 37.21 -12.96
CA ALA A 383 35.23 35.96 -13.57
C ALA A 383 34.39 34.69 -13.27
N ARG A 384 33.31 34.79 -12.49
CA ARG A 384 32.60 33.62 -11.91
C ARG A 384 31.23 33.32 -12.52
N ARG A 385 30.66 34.17 -13.36
CA ARG A 385 29.29 33.97 -13.89
C ARG A 385 29.19 32.80 -14.88
N SER A 386 30.20 32.59 -15.72
CA SER A 386 30.25 31.46 -16.65
C SER A 386 30.48 30.13 -15.93
N ARG A 387 31.44 30.08 -14.98
CA ARG A 387 31.70 28.89 -14.15
C ARG A 387 30.52 28.50 -13.26
N GLN A 388 29.82 29.49 -12.70
CA GLN A 388 28.62 29.24 -11.89
C GLN A 388 27.47 28.70 -12.75
N ARG A 389 27.24 29.28 -13.94
CA ARG A 389 26.24 28.75 -14.91
C ARG A 389 26.59 27.35 -15.37
N TYR A 390 27.86 27.06 -15.64
CA TYR A 390 28.32 25.71 -16.01
C TYR A 390 28.11 24.70 -14.88
N LYS A 391 28.49 25.06 -13.63
CA LYS A 391 28.22 24.21 -12.46
C LYS A 391 26.72 23.99 -12.22
N GLN A 392 25.89 24.99 -12.47
CA GLN A 392 24.45 24.85 -12.32
C GLN A 392 23.85 23.93 -13.38
N ARG A 393 24.24 24.09 -14.65
CA ARG A 393 23.86 23.17 -15.74
C ARG A 393 24.24 21.73 -15.42
N LEU A 394 25.48 21.49 -14.96
CA LEU A 394 25.92 20.16 -14.56
C LEU A 394 25.06 19.56 -13.44
N ARG A 395 24.61 20.36 -12.47
CA ARG A 395 23.68 19.86 -11.44
C ARG A 395 22.31 19.53 -12.02
N ASP A 396 21.80 20.36 -12.92
CA ASP A 396 20.52 20.10 -13.60
C ASP A 396 20.61 18.83 -14.45
N ASP A 397 21.75 18.59 -15.12
CA ASP A 397 22.04 17.37 -15.89
C ASP A 397 22.08 16.14 -14.97
N VAL A 398 22.75 16.22 -13.82
CA VAL A 398 22.78 15.14 -12.81
C VAL A 398 21.38 14.80 -12.31
N ILE A 399 20.56 15.81 -11.98
CA ILE A 399 19.18 15.60 -11.52
C ILE A 399 18.36 14.93 -12.62
N THR A 400 18.48 15.40 -13.87
CA THR A 400 17.76 14.84 -15.01
C THR A 400 18.14 13.38 -15.24
N ALA A 401 19.44 13.06 -15.24
CA ALA A 401 19.95 11.71 -15.38
C ALA A 401 19.53 10.80 -14.20
N SER A 402 19.46 11.36 -12.99
CA SER A 402 19.02 10.64 -11.79
C SER A 402 17.53 10.29 -11.85
N LEU A 403 16.69 11.23 -12.30
CA LEU A 403 15.26 10.99 -12.49
C LEU A 403 14.99 9.96 -13.58
N GLU A 404 15.71 10.03 -14.70
CA GLU A 404 15.62 9.03 -15.78
C GLU A 404 16.07 7.64 -15.28
N GLY A 405 17.16 7.58 -14.50
CA GLY A 405 17.62 6.35 -13.87
C GLY A 405 16.59 5.77 -12.88
N LEU A 406 15.95 6.61 -12.06
CA LEU A 406 14.89 6.17 -11.13
C LEU A 406 13.66 5.66 -11.88
N HIS A 407 13.28 6.31 -12.99
CA HIS A 407 12.19 5.84 -13.84
C HIS A 407 12.48 4.45 -14.42
N LYS A 408 13.69 4.23 -14.95
CA LYS A 408 14.14 2.91 -15.42
C LYS A 408 14.17 1.87 -14.29
N ALA A 409 14.66 2.24 -13.11
CA ALA A 409 14.65 1.35 -11.94
C ALA A 409 13.22 0.96 -11.51
N ALA A 410 12.27 1.89 -11.58
CA ALA A 410 10.85 1.63 -11.30
C ALA A 410 10.23 0.72 -12.37
N SER A 411 10.46 1.02 -13.65
CA SER A 411 10.04 0.20 -14.79
C SER A 411 10.53 -1.24 -14.67
N LEU A 412 11.83 -1.43 -14.42
CA LEU A 412 12.42 -2.75 -14.18
C LEU A 412 11.83 -3.43 -12.95
N SER A 413 11.62 -2.72 -11.85
CA SER A 413 11.04 -3.32 -10.64
C SER A 413 9.65 -3.91 -10.91
N ASN A 414 8.86 -3.29 -11.80
CA ASN A 414 7.57 -3.81 -12.23
C ASN A 414 7.73 -5.07 -13.09
N THR A 415 8.61 -5.03 -14.10
CA THR A 415 8.90 -6.18 -14.97
C THR A 415 9.42 -7.39 -14.19
N LEU A 416 10.24 -7.15 -13.16
CA LEU A 416 10.88 -8.17 -12.34
C LEU A 416 10.01 -8.63 -11.16
N LYS A 417 8.82 -8.06 -10.96
CA LYS A 417 7.93 -8.31 -9.81
C LYS A 417 8.63 -8.07 -8.45
N LEU A 418 9.28 -6.91 -8.32
CA LEU A 418 9.98 -6.43 -7.11
C LEU A 418 9.32 -5.16 -6.53
N GLN A 419 7.99 -5.11 -6.50
CA GLN A 419 7.24 -3.88 -6.21
C GLN A 419 7.39 -3.40 -4.77
N ALA A 420 7.69 -4.29 -3.82
CA ALA A 420 8.04 -3.87 -2.45
C ALA A 420 9.22 -2.87 -2.44
N ARG A 421 10.13 -2.97 -3.43
CA ARG A 421 11.30 -2.10 -3.56
C ARG A 421 10.97 -0.75 -4.22
N SER A 422 9.95 -0.64 -5.06
CA SER A 422 9.58 0.63 -5.71
C SER A 422 9.07 1.69 -4.73
N SER A 423 8.65 1.28 -3.52
CA SER A 423 8.36 2.18 -2.40
C SER A 423 9.51 3.14 -2.08
N SER A 424 10.77 2.66 -2.16
CA SER A 424 11.97 3.47 -1.92
C SER A 424 12.15 4.58 -2.97
N ILE A 425 11.82 4.28 -4.23
CA ILE A 425 11.83 5.26 -5.33
C ILE A 425 10.75 6.32 -5.09
N LEU A 426 9.52 5.89 -4.76
CA LEU A 426 8.41 6.80 -4.49
C LEU A 426 8.68 7.70 -3.29
N SER A 427 9.29 7.16 -2.23
CA SER A 427 9.73 7.93 -1.06
C SER A 427 10.73 9.02 -1.45
N LEU A 428 11.73 8.69 -2.29
CA LEU A 428 12.70 9.67 -2.79
C LEU A 428 12.05 10.76 -3.66
N LEU A 429 11.16 10.37 -4.58
CA LEU A 429 10.45 11.31 -5.45
C LEU A 429 9.53 12.24 -4.63
N SER A 430 8.79 11.69 -3.67
CA SER A 430 7.95 12.46 -2.76
C SER A 430 8.79 13.43 -1.92
N ALA A 431 9.87 12.95 -1.29
CA ALA A 431 10.77 13.76 -0.50
C ALA A 431 11.43 14.88 -1.34
N SER A 432 11.75 14.63 -2.61
CA SER A 432 12.27 15.65 -3.52
C SER A 432 11.21 16.69 -3.89
N SER A 433 9.97 16.27 -4.15
CA SER A 433 8.87 17.17 -4.53
C SER A 433 8.47 18.10 -3.38
N CYS A 434 8.37 17.57 -2.16
CA CYS A 434 7.95 18.32 -0.97
C CYS A 434 8.99 19.34 -0.48
N LYS A 435 10.26 19.26 -0.90
CA LYS A 435 11.32 20.23 -0.53
C LYS A 435 11.12 21.63 -1.12
N ASN A 436 10.32 21.77 -2.18
CA ASN A 436 10.14 23.05 -2.90
C ASN A 436 9.06 23.98 -2.32
N GLN A 437 8.35 23.61 -1.24
CA GLN A 437 7.31 24.47 -0.64
C GLN A 437 7.79 25.31 0.56
N GLY A 438 9.11 25.38 0.80
CA GLY A 438 9.70 26.23 1.83
C GLY A 438 10.04 27.65 1.36
N ALA A 439 9.26 28.26 0.47
CA ALA A 439 9.40 29.69 0.20
C ALA A 439 8.83 30.45 1.40
N LYS A 440 9.70 30.85 2.34
CA LYS A 440 9.35 31.89 3.33
C LYS A 440 8.86 33.11 2.55
N LEU A 441 7.55 33.33 2.54
CA LEU A 441 6.97 34.60 2.14
C LEU A 441 7.65 35.67 3.02
N PRO A 442 8.31 36.70 2.44
CA PRO A 442 8.86 37.77 3.24
C PRO A 442 7.73 38.43 4.02
N ALA A 443 7.88 38.51 5.34
CA ALA A 443 6.95 39.10 6.29
C ALA A 443 6.89 40.63 6.16
N SER A 444 6.64 41.15 4.96
CA SER A 444 6.46 42.58 4.68
C SER A 444 5.17 42.89 3.92
N HIS A 445 4.21 41.96 3.89
CA HIS A 445 2.85 42.19 3.42
C HIS A 445 1.83 41.50 4.34
N ALA A 446 1.90 41.82 5.63
CA ALA A 446 0.79 41.69 6.57
C ALA A 446 0.42 43.09 7.05
#